data_AF-A0A4Q2JRG2-F1
#
_entry.id   AF-A0A4Q2JRG2-F1
#
_cell.length_a   1.000
_cell.length_b   1.000
_cell.length_c   1.000
_cell.angle_alpha   90.00
_cell.angle_beta   90.00
_cell.angle_gamma   90.00
#
_symmetry.space_group_name_H-M   'P 1'
#
loop_
_entity.id
_entity.type
_entity.pdbx_description
1 polymer ?
#
loop_
_entity_poly.entity_id
_entity_poly.type
_entity_poly.pdbx_seq_one_letter_code
_entity_poly.pdbx_strand_id
1 'polypeptide(L)'
;MCPADPTAVAADLTILSDAQLLQESSPHDYINSIAALERAVFDDSRPFAFLLGAGCSTSVPGIAGPLVPDIAGLTKQVAGQLNQTHPKLLVLNDMLIADGVVQPTLEDWLTRLRILASISGGESIRGINSSEIDALEVALVEHISKAVNVDLPEDGGGYDAVSRWAGSFDRKYPLEVFSLNYDLLVEQSFERHRVAYFDGFLGSHEPFLDIRAMEDDVLPTRWARLWKMHGSVNWANIDGRVVRRSGHVIGSGAGSLIHPSHLKYDQSRRMPYLAMQDRLRTFLRRTGALLVVAGYSFADEHINEILIESLSGNASAVSFGLLYGPLGNYPHAVKIAKRTPNLRLMAADEAVIGGAQGAWQAVDEVFRLPPEQLGDFSSMRKLLRLGREDEDHA
;
A
#
# COMPACT_ATOMS: atom_id res chain seq x y z
N MET A 1 -22.74 -43.45 55.43
CA MET A 1 -22.77 -43.35 53.96
C MET A 1 -21.75 -42.30 53.57
N CYS A 2 -20.76 -42.71 52.78
CA CYS A 2 -19.48 -42.04 52.51
C CYS A 2 -19.61 -40.67 51.79
N PRO A 3 -18.58 -39.81 51.88
CA PRO A 3 -18.62 -38.46 51.33
C PRO A 3 -18.38 -38.44 49.81
N ALA A 4 -18.94 -37.42 49.15
CA ALA A 4 -18.83 -37.20 47.71
C ALA A 4 -17.40 -36.88 47.29
N ASP A 5 -16.94 -37.57 46.24
CA ASP A 5 -15.64 -37.42 45.60
C ASP A 5 -15.65 -36.20 44.65
N PRO A 6 -14.77 -35.19 44.82
CA PRO A 6 -14.72 -34.01 43.97
C PRO A 6 -13.71 -34.20 42.84
N THR A 7 -13.97 -35.10 41.88
CA THR A 7 -13.07 -35.34 40.74
C THR A 7 -13.82 -35.63 39.43
N ALA A 8 -14.78 -34.77 39.05
CA ALA A 8 -15.46 -34.89 37.76
C ALA A 8 -15.72 -33.53 37.09
N VAL A 9 -14.68 -32.71 36.91
CA VAL A 9 -14.65 -31.65 35.88
C VAL A 9 -13.22 -31.53 35.35
N ALA A 10 -12.87 -32.32 34.35
CA ALA A 10 -11.62 -32.16 33.62
C ALA A 10 -11.88 -32.30 32.12
N ALA A 11 -11.97 -31.14 31.47
CA ALA A 11 -11.50 -30.84 30.12
C ALA A 11 -11.64 -31.93 29.05
N ASP A 12 -12.75 -31.91 28.33
CA ASP A 12 -12.78 -32.35 26.94
C ASP A 12 -12.31 -31.18 26.05
N LEU A 13 -11.02 -30.86 26.14
CA LEU A 13 -10.32 -30.04 25.17
C LEU A 13 -9.91 -31.01 24.06
N THR A 14 -10.84 -31.27 23.14
CA THR A 14 -10.52 -31.96 21.89
C THR A 14 -9.59 -31.03 21.12
N ILE A 15 -8.29 -31.32 21.20
CA ILE A 15 -7.27 -30.74 20.33
C ILE A 15 -7.67 -31.15 18.91
N LEU A 16 -8.24 -30.21 18.16
CA LEU A 16 -8.39 -30.34 16.72
C LEU A 16 -6.99 -30.60 16.17
N SER A 17 -6.79 -31.78 15.59
CA SER A 17 -5.53 -32.14 14.98
C SER A 17 -5.25 -31.20 13.81
N ASP A 18 -3.98 -30.89 13.56
CA ASP A 18 -3.53 -30.06 12.43
C ASP A 18 -4.03 -30.57 11.06
N ALA A 19 -4.52 -31.82 11.00
CA ALA A 19 -5.15 -32.42 9.84
C ALA A 19 -6.53 -31.83 9.46
N GLN A 20 -7.22 -31.11 10.35
CA GLN A 20 -8.47 -30.40 10.04
C GLN A 20 -8.25 -28.96 9.52
N LEU A 21 -7.02 -28.43 9.60
CA LEU A 21 -6.65 -27.11 9.06
C LEU A 21 -6.29 -27.14 7.57
N LEU A 22 -6.25 -28.32 6.96
CA LEU A 22 -6.10 -28.55 5.52
C LEU A 22 -7.40 -29.14 4.96
N GLN A 23 -8.53 -28.44 5.15
CA GLN A 23 -9.62 -28.60 4.19
C GLN A 23 -9.15 -27.93 2.90
N GLU A 24 -8.72 -28.74 1.93
CA GLU A 24 -8.76 -28.34 0.52
C GLU A 24 -10.20 -27.89 0.25
N SER A 25 -10.41 -26.58 0.20
CA SER A 25 -11.75 -26.04 0.00
C SER A 25 -12.16 -26.25 -1.45
N SER A 26 -13.48 -26.29 -1.70
CA SER A 26 -14.02 -26.43 -3.04
C SER A 26 -13.41 -25.38 -3.98
N PRO A 27 -13.15 -25.73 -5.26
CA PRO A 27 -12.59 -24.79 -6.21
C PRO A 27 -13.50 -23.56 -6.34
N HIS A 28 -12.89 -22.39 -6.53
CA HIS A 28 -13.61 -21.14 -6.71
C HIS A 28 -13.95 -20.92 -8.19
N ASP A 29 -15.16 -20.46 -8.47
CA ASP A 29 -15.55 -20.06 -9.82
C ASP A 29 -14.95 -18.68 -10.15
N TYR A 30 -13.99 -18.67 -11.07
CA TYR A 30 -13.30 -17.45 -11.48
C TYR A 30 -14.24 -16.45 -12.16
N ILE A 31 -15.14 -16.92 -13.04
CA ILE A 31 -16.05 -16.06 -13.81
C ILE A 31 -17.00 -15.33 -12.87
N ASN A 32 -17.61 -16.08 -11.94
CA ASN A 32 -18.50 -15.49 -10.95
C ASN A 32 -17.76 -14.52 -10.01
N SER A 33 -16.49 -14.80 -9.70
CA SER A 33 -15.66 -13.94 -8.87
C SER A 33 -15.31 -12.62 -9.57
N ILE A 34 -14.96 -12.66 -10.85
CA ILE A 34 -14.70 -11.47 -11.67
C ILE A 34 -15.99 -10.67 -11.89
N ALA A 35 -17.10 -11.32 -12.24
CA ALA A 35 -18.39 -10.64 -12.38
C ALA A 35 -18.82 -9.95 -11.08
N ALA A 36 -18.52 -10.55 -9.91
CA ALA A 36 -18.75 -9.92 -8.62
C ALA A 36 -17.87 -8.67 -8.42
N LEU A 37 -16.58 -8.74 -8.77
CA LEU A 37 -15.63 -7.61 -8.73
C LEU A 37 -15.99 -6.50 -9.73
N GLU A 38 -16.58 -6.82 -10.87
CA GLU A 38 -17.03 -5.82 -11.85
C GLU A 38 -18.26 -5.08 -11.33
N ARG A 39 -19.32 -5.81 -10.93
CA ARG A 39 -20.52 -5.22 -10.32
C ARG A 39 -20.16 -4.38 -9.10
N ALA A 40 -19.37 -4.97 -8.20
CA ALA A 40 -18.20 -4.35 -7.60
C ALA A 40 -17.90 -2.85 -7.89
N VAL A 41 -16.93 -2.68 -8.77
CA VAL A 41 -16.30 -1.44 -9.20
C VAL A 41 -17.31 -0.45 -9.81
N PHE A 42 -18.27 -0.93 -10.60
CA PHE A 42 -19.18 -0.07 -11.38
C PHE A 42 -20.44 0.37 -10.61
N ASP A 43 -20.68 -0.16 -9.41
CA ASP A 43 -21.74 0.35 -8.53
C ASP A 43 -21.35 1.72 -7.97
N ASP A 44 -22.05 2.76 -8.44
CA ASP A 44 -21.86 4.16 -8.07
C ASP A 44 -22.58 4.54 -6.75
N SER A 45 -23.42 3.64 -6.23
CA SER A 45 -24.25 3.86 -5.06
C SER A 45 -23.54 3.60 -3.75
N ARG A 46 -22.28 3.14 -3.80
CA ARG A 46 -21.43 2.80 -2.64
C ARG A 46 -20.09 3.55 -2.62
N PRO A 47 -19.50 3.73 -1.42
CA PRO A 47 -18.14 4.22 -1.29
C PRO A 47 -17.15 3.26 -1.96
N PHE A 48 -16.26 3.80 -2.78
CA PHE A 48 -15.25 3.02 -3.51
C PHE A 48 -13.86 3.64 -3.33
N ALA A 49 -12.86 2.78 -3.11
CA ALA A 49 -11.47 3.20 -3.06
C ALA A 49 -10.51 2.21 -3.73
N PHE A 50 -9.39 2.74 -4.20
CA PHE A 50 -8.20 1.95 -4.51
C PHE A 50 -7.18 2.04 -3.37
N LEU A 51 -6.46 0.95 -3.10
CA LEU A 51 -5.19 0.94 -2.37
C LEU A 51 -4.08 0.49 -3.30
N LEU A 52 -3.15 1.39 -3.62
CA LEU A 52 -2.07 1.16 -4.58
C LEU A 52 -0.74 0.99 -3.84
N GLY A 53 -0.14 -0.19 -3.99
CA GLY A 53 1.19 -0.51 -3.46
C GLY A 53 2.32 -0.36 -4.48
N ALA A 54 3.54 -0.70 -4.06
CA ALA A 54 4.75 -0.52 -4.86
C ALA A 54 4.71 -1.27 -6.21
N GLY A 55 4.03 -2.42 -6.27
CA GLY A 55 3.85 -3.19 -7.50
C GLY A 55 3.15 -2.41 -8.61
N CYS A 56 2.34 -1.40 -8.28
CA CYS A 56 1.74 -0.51 -9.29
C CYS A 56 2.82 0.31 -10.00
N SER A 57 3.75 0.91 -9.26
CA SER A 57 4.85 1.69 -9.85
C SER A 57 5.87 0.79 -10.56
N THR A 58 6.11 -0.41 -10.02
CA THR A 58 6.98 -1.42 -10.66
C THR A 58 6.42 -1.96 -11.98
N SER A 59 5.09 -1.99 -12.15
CA SER A 59 4.46 -2.44 -13.40
C SER A 59 4.67 -1.48 -14.58
N VAL A 60 5.07 -0.23 -14.30
CA VAL A 60 5.32 0.76 -15.34
C VAL A 60 6.72 0.53 -15.91
N PRO A 61 6.87 0.33 -17.23
CA PRO A 61 8.17 0.08 -17.83
C PRO A 61 9.04 1.36 -17.84
N GLY A 62 10.29 1.22 -17.43
CA GLY A 62 11.36 2.19 -17.60
C GLY A 62 12.38 1.74 -18.66
N ILE A 63 13.52 2.45 -18.75
CA ILE A 63 14.54 2.20 -19.80
C ILE A 63 15.24 0.83 -19.64
N ALA A 64 15.56 0.44 -18.40
CA ALA A 64 16.38 -0.74 -18.12
C ALA A 64 15.73 -1.67 -17.07
N GLY A 65 14.40 -1.60 -16.93
CA GLY A 65 13.66 -2.29 -15.88
C GLY A 65 12.40 -1.53 -15.49
N PRO A 66 11.83 -1.77 -14.30
CA PRO A 66 10.69 -0.99 -13.81
C PRO A 66 11.06 0.49 -13.66
N LEU A 67 10.10 1.37 -13.91
CA LEU A 67 10.27 2.81 -13.76
C LEU A 67 10.62 3.19 -12.32
N VAL A 68 9.89 2.63 -11.36
CA VAL A 68 10.20 2.70 -9.92
C VAL A 68 10.33 1.28 -9.39
N PRO A 69 11.53 0.87 -8.92
CA PRO A 69 11.72 -0.42 -8.27
C PRO A 69 10.90 -0.54 -6.99
N ASP A 70 10.61 -1.77 -6.58
CA ASP A 70 10.10 -2.06 -5.25
C ASP A 70 11.16 -1.78 -4.16
N ILE A 71 10.80 -1.93 -2.88
CA ILE A 71 11.72 -1.66 -1.76
C ILE A 71 13.00 -2.51 -1.84
N ALA A 72 12.91 -3.77 -2.27
CA ALA A 72 14.07 -4.65 -2.41
C ALA A 72 15.01 -4.17 -3.54
N GLY A 73 14.45 -3.86 -4.71
CA GLY A 73 15.20 -3.31 -5.85
C GLY A 73 15.82 -1.96 -5.54
N LEU A 74 15.06 -1.07 -4.88
CA LEU A 74 15.54 0.24 -4.47
C LEU A 74 16.65 0.14 -3.42
N THR A 75 16.51 -0.76 -2.44
CA THR A 75 17.55 -1.04 -1.44
C THR A 75 18.85 -1.48 -2.13
N LYS A 76 18.78 -2.41 -3.09
CA LYS A 76 19.95 -2.88 -3.84
C LYS A 76 20.61 -1.76 -4.65
N GLN A 77 19.81 -0.94 -5.32
CA GLN A 77 20.30 0.19 -6.10
C GLN A 77 21.02 1.23 -5.22
N VAL A 78 20.39 1.63 -4.11
CA VAL A 78 20.93 2.61 -3.17
C VAL A 78 22.20 2.08 -2.49
N ALA A 79 22.22 0.82 -2.06
CA ALA A 79 23.40 0.18 -1.47
C ALA A 79 24.61 0.19 -2.42
N GLY A 80 24.38 -0.16 -3.70
CA GLY A 80 25.44 -0.21 -4.71
C GLY A 80 26.08 1.16 -4.96
N GLN A 81 25.31 2.24 -4.83
CA GLN A 81 25.77 3.62 -4.99
C GLN A 81 26.46 4.14 -3.72
N LEU A 82 25.81 3.99 -2.56
CA LEU A 82 26.29 4.56 -1.29
C LEU A 82 27.47 3.81 -0.67
N ASN A 83 27.61 2.51 -0.87
CA ASN A 83 28.77 1.77 -0.33
C ASN A 83 30.11 2.27 -0.87
N GLN A 84 30.10 2.97 -2.02
CA GLN A 84 31.31 3.55 -2.63
C GLN A 84 31.70 4.89 -1.99
N THR A 85 30.71 5.70 -1.60
CA THR A 85 30.91 7.07 -1.11
C THR A 85 30.78 7.19 0.41
N HIS A 86 30.01 6.32 1.05
CA HIS A 86 29.73 6.30 2.49
C HIS A 86 29.96 4.89 3.08
N PRO A 87 31.21 4.50 3.39
CA PRO A 87 31.52 3.15 3.88
C PRO A 87 30.86 2.81 5.24
N LYS A 88 30.39 3.83 5.99
CA LYS A 88 29.63 3.65 7.23
C LYS A 88 28.26 3.00 7.02
N LEU A 89 27.74 2.95 5.79
CA LEU A 89 26.54 2.19 5.47
C LEU A 89 26.74 0.69 5.72
N LEU A 90 27.91 0.14 5.41
CA LEU A 90 28.23 -1.27 5.70
C LEU A 90 28.22 -1.53 7.22
N VAL A 91 28.82 -0.62 7.99
CA VAL A 91 28.85 -0.69 9.45
C VAL A 91 27.43 -0.66 10.03
N LEU A 92 26.56 0.21 9.51
CA LEU A 92 25.15 0.27 9.88
C LEU A 92 24.40 -1.02 9.53
N ASN A 93 24.65 -1.55 8.34
CA ASN A 93 24.04 -2.79 7.86
C ASN A 93 24.43 -3.99 8.72
N ASP A 94 25.72 -4.13 9.05
CA ASP A 94 26.23 -5.20 9.92
C ASP A 94 25.64 -5.13 11.33
N MET A 95 25.41 -3.92 11.85
CA MET A 95 24.71 -3.74 13.14
C MET A 95 23.28 -4.28 13.09
N LEU A 96 22.54 -4.02 12.02
CA LEU A 96 21.16 -4.51 11.89
C LEU A 96 21.12 -6.02 11.80
N ILE A 97 22.04 -6.63 11.06
CA ILE A 97 22.17 -8.09 10.98
C ILE A 97 22.52 -8.69 12.35
N ALA A 98 23.46 -8.08 13.09
CA ALA A 98 23.82 -8.51 14.44
C ALA A 98 22.65 -8.39 15.44
N ASP A 99 21.76 -7.41 15.22
CA ASP A 99 20.54 -7.23 16.01
C ASP A 99 19.38 -8.15 15.53
N GLY A 100 19.62 -9.04 14.55
CA GLY A 100 18.67 -10.07 14.10
C GLY A 100 17.88 -9.77 12.83
N VAL A 101 18.17 -8.67 12.13
CA VAL A 101 17.51 -8.33 10.86
C VAL A 101 18.13 -9.14 9.73
N VAL A 102 17.38 -10.10 9.17
CA VAL A 102 17.88 -11.09 8.20
C VAL A 102 18.28 -10.46 6.86
N GLN A 103 17.54 -9.46 6.39
CA GLN A 103 17.85 -8.70 5.17
C GLN A 103 17.48 -7.23 5.38
N PRO A 104 18.42 -6.40 5.90
CA PRO A 104 18.15 -5.00 6.11
C PRO A 104 17.78 -4.29 4.81
N THR A 105 16.71 -3.52 4.88
CA THR A 105 16.22 -2.66 3.80
C THR A 105 16.72 -1.23 3.98
N LEU A 106 16.54 -0.39 2.95
CA LEU A 106 16.77 1.05 3.10
C LEU A 106 15.96 1.67 4.23
N GLU A 107 14.79 1.10 4.50
CA GLU A 107 13.89 1.57 5.55
C GLU A 107 14.45 1.27 6.94
N ASP A 108 15.03 0.07 7.12
CA ASP A 108 15.76 -0.29 8.34
C ASP A 108 16.97 0.63 8.56
N TRP A 109 17.68 1.01 7.48
CA TRP A 109 18.80 1.95 7.55
C TRP A 109 18.35 3.33 8.01
N LEU A 110 17.32 3.92 7.37
CA LEU A 110 16.78 5.23 7.74
C LEU A 110 16.27 5.24 9.18
N THR A 111 15.50 4.21 9.56
CA THR A 111 15.01 4.03 10.92
C THR A 111 16.18 3.99 11.90
N ARG A 112 17.21 3.18 11.63
CA ARG A 112 18.36 3.06 12.54
C ARG A 112 19.14 4.36 12.66
N LEU A 113 19.36 5.09 11.57
CA LEU A 113 20.07 6.37 11.60
C LEU A 113 19.36 7.40 12.45
N ARG A 114 18.04 7.54 12.30
CA ARG A 114 17.23 8.46 13.11
C ARG A 114 17.26 8.12 14.59
N ILE A 115 17.30 6.82 14.93
CA ILE A 115 17.48 6.38 16.31
C ILE A 115 18.84 6.82 16.82
N LEU A 116 19.91 6.51 16.08
CA LEU A 116 21.28 6.87 16.46
C LEU A 116 21.44 8.39 16.62
N ALA A 117 20.86 9.18 15.71
CA ALA A 117 20.84 10.65 15.81
C ALA A 117 20.18 11.14 17.11
N SER A 118 19.07 10.50 17.53
CA SER A 118 18.36 10.89 18.76
C SER A 118 19.13 10.58 20.05
N ILE A 119 20.07 9.64 20.01
CA ILE A 119 20.83 9.20 21.18
C ILE A 119 22.31 9.61 21.16
N SER A 120 22.86 10.08 20.03
CA SER A 120 24.31 10.30 19.91
C SER A 120 24.84 11.37 20.84
N GLY A 121 24.07 12.42 21.17
CA GLY A 121 24.48 13.45 22.14
C GLY A 121 25.84 14.12 21.84
N GLY A 122 26.43 13.91 20.66
CA GLY A 122 27.79 14.31 20.29
C GLY A 122 28.87 13.22 20.38
N GLU A 123 28.60 12.06 20.98
CA GLU A 123 29.53 10.93 21.06
C GLU A 123 29.39 9.94 19.89
N SER A 124 30.48 9.24 19.57
CA SER A 124 30.47 8.18 18.56
C SER A 124 29.79 6.93 19.12
N ILE A 125 28.66 6.54 18.53
CA ILE A 125 27.94 5.32 18.93
C ILE A 125 28.32 4.21 17.97
N ARG A 126 28.93 3.14 18.53
CA ARG A 126 29.38 1.96 17.77
C ARG A 126 30.21 2.32 16.53
N GLY A 127 30.98 3.41 16.59
CA GLY A 127 31.88 3.83 15.52
C GLY A 127 31.26 4.69 14.42
N ILE A 128 30.04 5.22 14.62
CA ILE A 128 29.44 6.24 13.75
C ILE A 128 29.21 7.51 14.59
N ASN A 129 29.76 8.65 14.14
CA ASN A 129 29.57 9.94 14.80
C ASN A 129 28.37 10.74 14.23
N SER A 130 27.94 11.79 14.92
CA SER A 130 26.77 12.60 14.52
C SER A 130 26.87 13.17 13.10
N SER A 131 28.04 13.68 12.69
CA SER A 131 28.22 14.23 11.33
C SER A 131 28.14 13.16 10.25
N GLU A 132 28.58 11.93 10.54
CA GLU A 132 28.45 10.79 9.63
C GLU A 132 27.01 10.31 9.53
N ILE A 133 26.25 10.34 10.63
CA ILE A 133 24.83 10.03 10.65
C ILE A 133 24.06 11.02 9.76
N ASP A 134 24.26 12.32 9.98
CA ASP A 134 23.59 13.37 9.21
C ASP A 134 23.94 13.28 7.72
N ALA A 135 25.22 13.10 7.39
CA ALA A 135 25.67 12.95 6.01
C ALA A 135 25.08 11.70 5.33
N LEU A 136 24.98 10.58 6.04
CA LEU A 136 24.42 9.35 5.50
C LEU A 136 22.90 9.43 5.35
N GLU A 137 22.19 10.06 6.28
CA GLU A 137 20.74 10.29 6.16
C GLU A 137 20.43 11.21 4.97
N VAL A 138 21.17 12.31 4.81
CA VAL A 138 21.03 13.21 3.65
C VAL A 138 21.28 12.45 2.34
N ALA A 139 22.36 11.67 2.26
CA ALA A 139 22.69 10.91 1.07
C ALA A 139 21.61 9.84 0.75
N LEU A 140 21.15 9.08 1.75
CA LEU A 140 20.08 8.10 1.57
C LEU A 140 18.80 8.76 1.03
N VAL A 141 18.35 9.84 1.65
CA VAL A 141 17.15 10.58 1.24
C VAL A 141 17.31 11.11 -0.18
N GLU A 142 18.45 11.68 -0.54
CA GLU A 142 18.72 12.18 -1.90
C GLU A 142 18.65 11.06 -2.94
N HIS A 143 19.29 9.92 -2.68
CA HIS A 143 19.28 8.78 -3.60
C HIS A 143 17.89 8.15 -3.75
N ILE A 144 17.12 8.04 -2.65
CA ILE A 144 15.74 7.57 -2.68
C ILE A 144 14.87 8.55 -3.47
N SER A 145 14.91 9.84 -3.12
CA SER A 145 14.16 10.89 -3.81
C SER A 145 14.44 10.88 -5.31
N LYS A 146 15.70 10.75 -5.73
CA LYS A 146 16.06 10.67 -7.14
C LYS A 146 15.50 9.44 -7.84
N ALA A 147 15.45 8.30 -7.16
CA ALA A 147 14.95 7.06 -7.76
C ALA A 147 13.43 7.03 -7.92
N VAL A 148 12.68 7.71 -7.04
CA VAL A 148 11.21 7.74 -7.07
C VAL A 148 10.63 9.00 -7.72
N ASN A 149 11.43 10.05 -7.90
CA ASN A 149 11.03 11.28 -8.59
C ASN A 149 11.17 11.11 -10.10
N VAL A 150 10.20 10.42 -10.69
CA VAL A 150 10.18 10.05 -12.11
C VAL A 150 8.90 10.54 -12.78
N ASP A 151 9.00 10.79 -14.08
CA ASP A 151 7.85 11.15 -14.90
C ASP A 151 7.15 9.89 -15.42
N LEU A 152 5.81 9.88 -15.31
CA LEU A 152 4.96 8.85 -15.86
C LEU A 152 5.12 8.86 -17.40
N PRO A 153 5.45 7.72 -18.04
CA PRO A 153 5.54 7.62 -19.49
C PRO A 153 4.23 7.99 -20.21
N GLU A 154 4.30 8.21 -21.53
CA GLU A 154 3.10 8.53 -22.34
C GLU A 154 2.03 7.44 -22.24
N ASP A 155 2.43 6.16 -22.32
CA ASP A 155 1.58 5.02 -21.99
C ASP A 155 1.57 4.85 -20.46
N GLY A 156 0.82 5.69 -19.75
CA GLY A 156 0.76 5.69 -18.28
C GLY A 156 0.11 4.44 -17.66
N GLY A 157 -0.14 3.40 -18.46
CA GLY A 157 -0.52 2.06 -18.03
C GLY A 157 -1.74 2.03 -17.12
N GLY A 158 -1.63 1.31 -16.00
CA GLY A 158 -2.69 1.19 -15.01
C GLY A 158 -3.09 2.51 -14.35
N TYR A 159 -2.15 3.44 -14.17
CA TYR A 159 -2.45 4.77 -13.61
C TYR A 159 -3.41 5.54 -14.52
N ASP A 160 -3.12 5.57 -15.82
CA ASP A 160 -3.98 6.21 -16.81
C ASP A 160 -5.35 5.51 -16.94
N ALA A 161 -5.41 4.19 -16.71
CA ALA A 161 -6.69 3.48 -16.65
C ALA A 161 -7.54 3.93 -15.45
N VAL A 162 -6.93 4.01 -14.26
CA VAL A 162 -7.59 4.50 -13.03
C VAL A 162 -8.05 5.95 -13.22
N SER A 163 -7.20 6.83 -13.75
CA SER A 163 -7.51 8.25 -13.95
C SER A 163 -8.65 8.45 -14.96
N ARG A 164 -8.62 7.78 -16.11
CA ARG A 164 -9.72 7.87 -17.08
C ARG A 164 -11.03 7.36 -16.52
N TRP A 165 -10.98 6.26 -15.75
CA TRP A 165 -12.16 5.72 -15.07
C TRP A 165 -12.69 6.66 -13.99
N ALA A 166 -11.80 7.29 -13.21
CA ALA A 166 -12.16 8.28 -12.18
C ALA A 166 -12.91 9.47 -12.77
N GLY A 167 -12.48 9.97 -13.94
CA GLY A 167 -13.11 11.09 -14.63
C GLY A 167 -14.34 10.74 -15.47
N SER A 168 -14.74 9.47 -15.52
CA SER A 168 -15.73 8.98 -16.49
C SER A 168 -17.19 9.02 -16.04
N PHE A 169 -17.48 9.13 -14.73
CA PHE A 169 -18.84 9.01 -14.21
C PHE A 169 -19.08 9.93 -13.02
N ASP A 170 -20.31 10.47 -12.93
CA ASP A 170 -20.76 11.21 -11.77
C ASP A 170 -21.13 10.23 -10.64
N ARG A 171 -20.19 9.97 -9.74
CA ARG A 171 -20.41 9.07 -8.62
C ARG A 171 -21.14 9.79 -7.48
N LYS A 172 -22.00 9.05 -6.77
CA LYS A 172 -22.64 9.53 -5.52
C LYS A 172 -21.61 9.83 -4.43
N TYR A 173 -20.50 9.08 -4.43
CA TYR A 173 -19.39 9.27 -3.51
C TYR A 173 -18.09 9.51 -4.29
N PRO A 174 -17.22 10.40 -3.81
CA PRO A 174 -15.92 10.63 -4.44
C PRO A 174 -15.10 9.34 -4.45
N LEU A 175 -14.32 9.15 -5.52
CA LEU A 175 -13.28 8.13 -5.56
C LEU A 175 -12.23 8.46 -4.50
N GLU A 176 -11.88 7.48 -3.66
CA GLU A 176 -10.71 7.59 -2.80
C GLU A 176 -9.56 6.73 -3.36
N VAL A 177 -8.34 7.24 -3.34
CA VAL A 177 -7.13 6.53 -3.74
C VAL A 177 -6.14 6.64 -2.60
N PHE A 178 -5.87 5.51 -1.97
CA PHE A 178 -4.82 5.36 -0.98
C PHE A 178 -3.57 4.87 -1.69
N SER A 179 -2.43 5.49 -1.46
CA SER A 179 -1.16 5.08 -2.04
C SER A 179 -0.10 4.92 -0.96
N LEU A 180 0.66 3.83 -1.06
CA LEU A 180 1.83 3.55 -0.24
C LEU A 180 3.13 4.02 -0.92
N ASN A 181 3.01 4.61 -2.11
CA ASN A 181 4.14 4.92 -2.99
C ASN A 181 4.59 6.37 -2.81
N TYR A 182 5.92 6.57 -2.78
CA TYR A 182 6.52 7.89 -2.62
C TYR A 182 6.51 8.73 -3.90
N ASP A 183 6.45 8.08 -5.07
CA ASP A 183 6.42 8.73 -6.40
C ASP A 183 5.17 9.61 -6.62
N LEU A 184 5.06 10.27 -7.77
CA LEU A 184 3.93 11.15 -8.11
C LEU A 184 3.07 10.60 -9.25
N LEU A 185 3.08 9.29 -9.50
CA LEU A 185 2.50 8.73 -10.73
C LEU A 185 0.96 8.85 -10.77
N VAL A 186 0.28 8.78 -9.61
CA VAL A 186 -1.17 8.98 -9.52
C VAL A 186 -1.52 10.44 -9.83
N GLU A 187 -0.81 11.37 -9.20
CA GLU A 187 -0.96 12.82 -9.36
C GLU A 187 -0.77 13.22 -10.83
N GLN A 188 0.35 12.80 -11.43
CA GLN A 188 0.67 13.08 -12.83
C GLN A 188 -0.41 12.53 -13.78
N SER A 189 -0.94 11.34 -13.50
CA SER A 189 -1.99 10.75 -14.32
C SER A 189 -3.33 11.48 -14.16
N PHE A 190 -3.70 11.88 -12.94
CA PHE A 190 -4.89 12.70 -12.69
C PHE A 190 -4.80 14.05 -13.39
N GLU A 191 -3.67 14.76 -13.27
CA GLU A 191 -3.45 16.05 -13.92
C GLU A 191 -3.48 15.93 -15.45
N ARG A 192 -2.81 14.90 -16.01
CA ARG A 192 -2.83 14.59 -17.45
C ARG A 192 -4.25 14.40 -17.98
N HIS A 193 -5.11 13.74 -17.21
CA HIS A 193 -6.51 13.47 -17.58
C HIS A 193 -7.50 14.52 -17.06
N ARG A 194 -7.01 15.61 -16.46
CA ARG A 194 -7.83 16.70 -15.89
C ARG A 194 -8.85 16.20 -14.86
N VAL A 195 -8.51 15.15 -14.13
CA VAL A 195 -9.27 14.67 -12.98
C VAL A 195 -8.98 15.61 -11.81
N ALA A 196 -9.99 16.33 -11.33
CA ALA A 196 -9.84 17.15 -10.13
C ALA A 196 -9.62 16.22 -8.92
N TYR A 197 -8.65 16.54 -8.08
CA TYR A 197 -8.39 15.77 -6.87
C TYR A 197 -7.99 16.65 -5.70
N PHE A 198 -8.23 16.14 -4.49
CA PHE A 198 -7.75 16.69 -3.23
C PHE A 198 -6.80 15.71 -2.57
N ASP A 199 -5.62 16.17 -2.17
CA ASP A 199 -4.57 15.36 -1.56
C ASP A 199 -4.24 15.75 -0.10
N GLY A 200 -5.11 16.54 0.53
CA GLY A 200 -4.89 17.09 1.87
C GLY A 200 -4.18 18.44 1.88
N PHE A 201 -3.66 18.93 0.75
CA PHE A 201 -2.97 20.21 0.67
C PHE A 201 -3.88 21.31 0.10
N LEU A 202 -3.79 22.49 0.71
CA LEU A 202 -4.48 23.71 0.29
C LEU A 202 -3.49 24.80 -0.07
N GLY A 203 -3.87 25.67 -1.00
CA GLY A 203 -3.01 26.73 -1.51
C GLY A 203 -2.44 26.41 -2.89
N SER A 204 -2.11 27.46 -3.65
CA SER A 204 -1.66 27.34 -5.05
C SER A 204 -0.15 27.48 -5.20
N HIS A 205 0.46 28.50 -4.59
CA HIS A 205 1.90 28.78 -4.72
C HIS A 205 2.75 27.97 -3.74
N GLU A 206 2.34 27.92 -2.48
CA GLU A 206 3.02 27.18 -1.42
C GLU A 206 1.98 26.35 -0.65
N PRO A 207 1.55 25.20 -1.21
CA PRO A 207 0.49 24.42 -0.61
C PRO A 207 0.89 23.87 0.76
N PHE A 208 0.02 24.04 1.75
CA PHE A 208 0.19 23.56 3.11
C PHE A 208 -0.82 22.45 3.43
N LEU A 209 -0.43 21.51 4.27
CA LEU A 209 -1.33 20.45 4.70
C LEU A 209 -2.40 21.00 5.64
N ASP A 210 -3.67 20.75 5.33
CA ASP A 210 -4.79 21.14 6.18
C ASP A 210 -5.58 19.91 6.66
N ILE A 211 -5.30 19.49 7.89
CA ILE A 211 -5.94 18.33 8.52
C ILE A 211 -7.45 18.55 8.70
N ARG A 212 -7.88 19.80 8.97
CA ARG A 212 -9.31 20.10 9.13
C ARG A 212 -10.06 19.89 7.82
N ALA A 213 -9.47 20.32 6.71
CA ALA A 213 -10.05 20.07 5.40
C ALA A 213 -10.11 18.57 5.04
N MET A 214 -9.19 17.75 5.59
CA MET A 214 -9.23 16.29 5.40
C MET A 214 -10.35 15.60 6.19
N GLU A 215 -10.74 16.17 7.34
CA GLU A 215 -11.72 15.58 8.27
C GLU A 215 -13.13 16.12 8.04
N ASP A 216 -13.27 17.44 7.90
CA ASP A 216 -14.55 18.15 8.02
C ASP A 216 -15.11 18.68 6.69
N ASP A 217 -14.27 18.96 5.70
CA ASP A 217 -14.72 19.65 4.49
C ASP A 217 -15.53 18.75 3.54
N VAL A 218 -16.66 19.30 3.08
CA VAL A 218 -17.50 18.69 2.05
C VAL A 218 -17.03 19.13 0.67
N LEU A 219 -16.16 18.32 0.08
CA LEU A 219 -15.67 18.52 -1.28
C LEU A 219 -16.67 18.03 -2.34
N PRO A 220 -16.68 18.60 -3.55
CA PRO A 220 -17.53 18.12 -4.64
C PRO A 220 -17.25 16.64 -4.94
N THR A 221 -18.29 15.84 -5.15
CA THR A 221 -18.16 14.37 -5.36
C THR A 221 -17.37 14.01 -6.61
N ARG A 222 -17.30 14.92 -7.60
CA ARG A 222 -16.45 14.78 -8.79
C ARG A 222 -14.94 14.85 -8.49
N TRP A 223 -14.53 15.32 -7.31
CA TRP A 223 -13.12 15.38 -6.93
C TRP A 223 -12.71 14.02 -6.38
N ALA A 224 -11.68 13.41 -6.97
CA ALA A 224 -11.01 12.29 -6.34
C ALA A 224 -10.31 12.74 -5.04
N ARG A 225 -10.11 11.82 -4.11
CA ARG A 225 -9.36 12.05 -2.87
C ARG A 225 -8.12 11.17 -2.90
N LEU A 226 -6.94 11.75 -2.78
CA LEU A 226 -5.67 11.03 -2.82
C LEU A 226 -4.99 11.09 -1.45
N TRP A 227 -4.63 9.94 -0.90
CA TRP A 227 -4.06 9.82 0.44
C TRP A 227 -2.73 9.07 0.38
N LYS A 228 -1.61 9.79 0.51
CA LYS A 228 -0.24 9.23 0.50
C LYS A 228 0.15 8.79 1.91
N MET A 229 -0.07 7.52 2.25
CA MET A 229 0.04 7.04 3.63
C MET A 229 1.49 6.94 4.15
N HIS A 230 2.45 6.76 3.25
CA HIS A 230 3.90 6.77 3.59
C HIS A 230 4.58 8.11 3.27
N GLY A 231 3.79 9.13 2.92
CA GLY A 231 4.30 10.39 2.42
C GLY A 231 4.61 10.38 0.93
N SER A 232 5.23 11.45 0.48
CA SER A 232 5.55 11.65 -0.93
C SER A 232 6.86 12.41 -1.08
N VAL A 233 7.54 12.17 -2.20
CA VAL A 233 8.82 12.80 -2.53
C VAL A 233 8.74 14.32 -2.63
N ASN A 234 7.55 14.88 -2.83
CA ASN A 234 7.33 16.33 -2.89
C ASN A 234 6.89 16.96 -1.56
N TRP A 235 6.84 16.20 -0.46
CA TRP A 235 6.50 16.72 0.87
C TRP A 235 7.76 17.17 1.62
N ALA A 236 7.68 18.31 2.28
CA ALA A 236 8.76 18.85 3.10
C ALA A 236 8.24 19.37 4.43
N ASN A 237 9.07 19.30 5.48
CA ASN A 237 8.83 20.00 6.73
C ASN A 237 9.62 21.32 6.75
N ILE A 238 8.91 22.45 6.89
CA ILE A 238 9.49 23.78 7.02
C ILE A 238 8.91 24.41 8.29
N ASP A 239 9.78 24.69 9.27
CA ASP A 239 9.41 25.32 10.54
C ASP A 239 8.24 24.61 11.26
N GLY A 240 8.22 23.27 11.22
CA GLY A 240 7.16 22.46 11.83
C GLY A 240 5.87 22.36 11.00
N ARG A 241 5.81 22.97 9.82
CA ARG A 241 4.68 22.89 8.88
C ARG A 241 5.00 21.93 7.75
N VAL A 242 4.04 21.08 7.41
CA VAL A 242 4.12 20.19 6.26
C VAL A 242 3.62 20.94 5.03
N VAL A 243 4.48 21.06 4.03
CA VAL A 243 4.16 21.72 2.76
C VAL A 243 4.46 20.80 1.58
N ARG A 244 3.75 21.01 0.48
CA ARG A 244 4.03 20.38 -0.80
C ARG A 244 4.89 21.32 -1.63
N ARG A 245 6.02 20.85 -2.15
CA ARG A 245 6.89 21.64 -3.01
C ARG A 245 6.69 21.27 -4.48
N SER A 246 6.61 22.28 -5.34
CA SER A 246 6.64 22.10 -6.78
C SER A 246 8.11 22.07 -7.25
N GLY A 247 8.54 20.99 -7.89
CA GLY A 247 9.87 20.85 -8.50
C GLY A 247 10.91 20.08 -7.67
N HIS A 248 12.10 19.89 -8.27
CA HIS A 248 13.25 19.23 -7.64
C HIS A 248 13.76 20.05 -6.46
N VAL A 249 13.66 19.52 -5.24
CA VAL A 249 14.32 20.10 -4.08
C VAL A 249 15.38 19.13 -3.58
N ILE A 250 16.54 19.21 -4.23
CA ILE A 250 17.81 18.79 -3.64
C ILE A 250 18.41 20.07 -3.05
N GLY A 251 18.37 20.20 -1.72
CA GLY A 251 18.86 21.40 -1.05
C GLY A 251 18.83 21.26 0.47
N SER A 252 20.01 21.26 1.08
CA SER A 252 20.29 21.11 2.51
C SER A 252 19.56 22.17 3.35
N GLY A 253 18.39 21.84 3.89
CA GLY A 253 17.71 22.68 4.87
C GLY A 253 16.23 22.36 5.10
N ALA A 254 15.55 21.75 4.12
CA ALA A 254 14.16 21.29 4.28
C ALA A 254 14.13 19.75 4.25
N GLY A 255 13.78 19.12 5.36
CA GLY A 255 13.72 17.66 5.45
C GLY A 255 12.63 17.11 4.53
N SER A 256 13.04 16.33 3.52
CA SER A 256 12.12 15.54 2.68
C SER A 256 11.37 14.53 3.55
N LEU A 257 10.06 14.49 3.43
CA LEU A 257 9.19 13.65 4.24
C LEU A 257 8.93 12.31 3.55
N ILE A 258 9.96 11.47 3.54
CA ILE A 258 9.87 10.05 3.17
C ILE A 258 9.84 9.24 4.46
N HIS A 259 8.76 8.46 4.65
CA HIS A 259 8.55 7.65 5.85
C HIS A 259 8.73 6.16 5.57
N PRO A 260 9.77 5.50 6.12
CA PRO A 260 9.95 4.06 5.98
C PRO A 260 8.77 3.26 6.58
N SER A 261 8.31 2.20 5.90
CA SER A 261 7.23 1.32 6.36
C SER A 261 7.60 0.49 7.59
N HIS A 262 8.86 0.05 7.73
CA HIS A 262 9.26 -0.81 8.83
C HIS A 262 9.74 -0.06 10.10
N LEU A 263 8.88 -0.18 11.13
CA LEU A 263 9.15 -0.05 12.57
C LEU A 263 9.65 1.31 13.07
N LYS A 264 8.69 2.13 13.53
CA LYS A 264 8.60 2.53 14.95
C LYS A 264 7.20 3.08 15.25
N TYR A 265 6.50 2.40 16.15
CA TYR A 265 5.16 2.69 16.67
C TYR A 265 4.95 4.17 17.10
N ASP A 266 6.02 4.90 17.43
CA ASP A 266 5.96 6.31 17.84
C ASP A 266 6.08 7.31 16.67
N GLN A 267 6.61 6.92 15.50
CA GLN A 267 6.79 7.81 14.35
C GLN A 267 5.65 7.74 13.34
N SER A 268 5.00 6.58 13.16
CA SER A 268 3.76 6.44 12.36
C SER A 268 2.60 7.24 12.96
N ARG A 269 2.65 7.53 14.26
CA ARG A 269 1.72 8.41 15.00
C ARG A 269 2.04 9.89 14.86
N ARG A 270 3.04 10.26 14.06
CA ARG A 270 3.31 11.67 13.75
C ARG A 270 2.41 12.14 12.61
N MET A 271 1.94 13.37 12.75
CA MET A 271 1.38 14.10 11.62
C MET A 271 2.47 14.26 10.55
N PRO A 272 2.18 14.06 9.26
CA PRO A 272 0.84 13.95 8.66
C PRO A 272 0.32 12.51 8.45
N TYR A 273 1.18 11.50 8.61
CA TYR A 273 0.91 10.11 8.24
C TYR A 273 -0.29 9.53 8.99
N LEU A 274 -0.42 9.86 10.27
CA LEU A 274 -1.56 9.42 11.08
C LEU A 274 -2.90 9.87 10.48
N ALA A 275 -3.01 11.12 10.00
CA ALA A 275 -4.24 11.60 9.36
C ALA A 275 -4.50 10.87 8.03
N MET A 276 -3.45 10.61 7.24
CA MET A 276 -3.58 9.87 5.97
C MET A 276 -4.08 8.44 6.21
N GLN A 277 -3.56 7.76 7.23
CA GLN A 277 -4.00 6.41 7.63
C GLN A 277 -5.41 6.42 8.24
N ASP A 278 -5.75 7.45 9.02
CA ASP A 278 -7.09 7.60 9.57
C ASP A 278 -8.15 7.76 8.47
N ARG A 279 -7.79 8.37 7.33
CA ARG A 279 -8.67 8.38 6.17
C ARG A 279 -9.06 6.99 5.69
N LEU A 280 -8.12 6.03 5.68
CA LEU A 280 -8.40 4.63 5.31
C LEU A 280 -9.32 3.95 6.33
N ARG A 281 -9.06 4.13 7.63
CA ARG A 281 -9.93 3.62 8.70
C ARG A 281 -11.35 4.16 8.55
N THR A 282 -11.48 5.48 8.39
CA THR A 282 -12.77 6.14 8.25
C THR A 282 -13.49 5.71 6.98
N PHE A 283 -12.78 5.55 5.85
CA PHE A 283 -13.36 5.01 4.62
C PHE A 283 -13.94 3.61 4.83
N LEU A 284 -13.15 2.68 5.39
CA LEU A 284 -13.56 1.29 5.59
C LEU A 284 -14.66 1.11 6.63
N ARG A 285 -14.89 2.09 7.52
CA ARG A 285 -16.03 2.09 8.46
C ARG A 285 -17.37 2.48 7.80
N ARG A 286 -17.36 3.01 6.58
CA ARG A 286 -18.60 3.39 5.87
C ARG A 286 -19.36 2.14 5.45
N THR A 287 -20.68 2.16 5.57
CA THR A 287 -21.53 1.04 5.14
C THR A 287 -21.35 0.77 3.64
N GLY A 288 -21.10 -0.49 3.29
CA GLY A 288 -20.90 -0.92 1.91
C GLY A 288 -19.58 -0.45 1.27
N ALA A 289 -18.59 0.00 2.07
CA ALA A 289 -17.31 0.44 1.56
C ALA A 289 -16.61 -0.67 0.76
N LEU A 290 -16.17 -0.33 -0.45
CA LEU A 290 -15.49 -1.23 -1.34
C LEU A 290 -14.05 -0.78 -1.57
N LEU A 291 -13.09 -1.63 -1.21
CA LEU A 291 -11.67 -1.39 -1.42
C LEU A 291 -11.14 -2.35 -2.49
N VAL A 292 -10.45 -1.83 -3.51
CA VAL A 292 -9.67 -2.64 -4.45
C VAL A 292 -8.19 -2.38 -4.19
N VAL A 293 -7.46 -3.42 -3.80
CA VAL A 293 -6.05 -3.37 -3.49
C VAL A 293 -5.26 -3.95 -4.66
N ALA A 294 -4.30 -3.19 -5.18
CA ALA A 294 -3.44 -3.59 -6.29
C ALA A 294 -1.97 -3.28 -5.97
N GLY A 295 -1.06 -4.15 -6.44
CA GLY A 295 0.39 -3.94 -6.28
C GLY A 295 0.89 -3.96 -4.82
N TYR A 296 0.11 -4.48 -3.88
CA TYR A 296 0.46 -4.56 -2.47
C TYR A 296 0.69 -6.01 -2.04
N SER A 297 1.86 -6.29 -1.47
CA SER A 297 2.28 -7.64 -1.07
C SER A 297 1.80 -8.07 0.32
N PHE A 298 1.16 -7.18 1.07
CA PHE A 298 0.82 -7.39 2.49
C PHE A 298 2.05 -7.60 3.39
N ALA A 299 3.20 -7.03 3.01
CA ALA A 299 4.41 -7.02 3.83
C ALA A 299 4.38 -5.97 4.96
N ASP A 300 3.55 -4.94 4.85
CA ASP A 300 3.44 -3.87 5.85
C ASP A 300 2.43 -4.25 6.95
N GLU A 301 2.93 -4.55 8.14
CA GLU A 301 2.12 -4.96 9.28
C GLU A 301 1.15 -3.87 9.76
N HIS A 302 1.53 -2.58 9.72
CA HIS A 302 0.65 -1.50 10.18
C HIS A 302 -0.54 -1.29 9.23
N ILE A 303 -0.30 -1.33 7.92
CA ILE A 303 -1.40 -1.25 6.95
C ILE A 303 -2.30 -2.49 7.06
N ASN A 304 -1.71 -3.67 7.28
CA ASN A 304 -2.47 -4.89 7.50
C ASN A 304 -3.35 -4.81 8.76
N GLU A 305 -2.84 -4.28 9.87
CA GLU A 305 -3.62 -4.04 11.09
C GLU A 305 -4.83 -3.13 10.82
N ILE A 306 -4.63 -2.02 10.10
CA ILE A 306 -5.72 -1.11 9.70
C ILE A 306 -6.79 -1.86 8.91
N LEU A 307 -6.37 -2.67 7.92
CA LEU A 307 -7.29 -3.46 7.10
C LEU A 307 -8.06 -4.48 7.96
N ILE A 308 -7.37 -5.24 8.81
CA ILE A 308 -7.97 -6.28 9.66
C ILE A 308 -8.97 -5.67 10.62
N GLU A 309 -8.58 -4.64 11.38
CA GLU A 309 -9.44 -3.99 12.37
C GLU A 309 -10.67 -3.35 11.72
N SER A 310 -10.47 -2.65 10.59
CA SER A 310 -11.57 -1.94 9.93
C SER A 310 -12.55 -2.91 9.26
N LEU A 311 -12.05 -3.96 8.60
CA LEU A 311 -12.89 -4.96 7.96
C LEU A 311 -13.62 -5.84 8.97
N SER A 312 -12.94 -6.24 10.07
CA SER A 312 -13.57 -7.00 11.15
C SER A 312 -14.65 -6.20 11.87
N GLY A 313 -14.43 -4.89 12.03
CA GLY A 313 -15.39 -3.95 12.60
C GLY A 313 -16.55 -3.57 11.68
N ASN A 314 -16.49 -3.90 10.38
CA ASN A 314 -17.53 -3.57 9.41
C ASN A 314 -17.78 -4.73 8.43
N ALA A 315 -18.71 -5.62 8.79
CA ALA A 315 -19.09 -6.75 7.96
C ALA A 315 -19.68 -6.38 6.58
N SER A 316 -20.12 -5.12 6.39
CA SER A 316 -20.63 -4.65 5.10
C SER A 316 -19.53 -4.16 4.15
N ALA A 317 -18.34 -3.85 4.67
CA ALA A 317 -17.20 -3.47 3.84
C ALA A 317 -16.60 -4.72 3.18
N VAL A 318 -16.13 -4.59 1.94
CA VAL A 318 -15.48 -5.66 1.18
C VAL A 318 -14.18 -5.13 0.59
N SER A 319 -13.11 -5.90 0.71
CA SER A 319 -11.83 -5.62 0.08
C SER A 319 -11.46 -6.72 -0.91
N PHE A 320 -11.05 -6.34 -2.11
CA PHE A 320 -10.51 -7.25 -3.14
C PHE A 320 -9.01 -6.98 -3.29
N GLY A 321 -8.17 -7.92 -2.85
CA GLY A 321 -6.73 -7.91 -3.10
C GLY A 321 -6.39 -8.66 -4.37
N LEU A 322 -5.96 -7.91 -5.39
CA LEU A 322 -5.53 -8.43 -6.69
C LEU A 322 -4.02 -8.66 -6.64
N LEU A 323 -3.62 -9.93 -6.51
CA LEU A 323 -2.24 -10.33 -6.27
C LEU A 323 -1.53 -10.66 -7.58
N TYR A 324 -0.31 -10.15 -7.76
CA TYR A 324 0.49 -10.42 -8.95
C TYR A 324 1.18 -11.79 -8.84
N GLY A 325 0.88 -12.71 -9.74
CA GLY A 325 1.44 -14.07 -9.74
C GLY A 325 0.68 -15.04 -8.81
N PRO A 326 1.29 -16.18 -8.44
CA PRO A 326 0.62 -17.23 -7.67
C PRO A 326 0.41 -16.87 -6.20
N LEU A 327 -0.65 -17.39 -5.59
CA LEU A 327 -1.04 -17.14 -4.19
C LEU A 327 0.04 -17.57 -3.21
N GLY A 328 0.81 -18.62 -3.54
CA GLY A 328 1.92 -19.14 -2.73
C GLY A 328 3.03 -18.11 -2.44
N ASN A 329 3.13 -17.03 -3.23
CA ASN A 329 4.06 -15.93 -2.99
C ASN A 329 3.64 -15.02 -1.83
N TYR A 330 2.40 -15.15 -1.33
CA TYR A 330 1.79 -14.25 -0.35
C TYR A 330 1.31 -14.97 0.93
N PRO A 331 2.14 -15.78 1.60
CA PRO A 331 1.71 -16.59 2.75
C PRO A 331 1.16 -15.74 3.90
N HIS A 332 1.69 -14.53 4.10
CA HIS A 332 1.20 -13.61 5.11
C HIS A 332 -0.20 -13.07 4.76
N ALA A 333 -0.42 -12.65 3.51
CA ALA A 333 -1.72 -12.21 3.04
C ALA A 333 -2.78 -13.31 3.20
N VAL A 334 -2.46 -14.56 2.82
CA VAL A 334 -3.35 -15.72 2.98
C VAL A 334 -3.78 -15.90 4.43
N LYS A 335 -2.84 -15.80 5.38
CA LYS A 335 -3.15 -15.90 6.82
C LYS A 335 -4.13 -14.83 7.28
N ILE A 336 -3.97 -13.60 6.80
CA ILE A 336 -4.85 -12.47 7.12
C ILE A 336 -6.26 -12.70 6.54
N ALA A 337 -6.34 -13.08 5.25
CA ALA A 337 -7.61 -13.29 4.56
C ALA A 337 -8.42 -14.47 5.12
N LYS A 338 -7.76 -15.55 5.55
CA LYS A 338 -8.42 -16.68 6.24
C LYS A 338 -9.15 -16.26 7.53
N ARG A 339 -8.68 -15.18 8.18
CA ARG A 339 -9.27 -14.64 9.42
C ARG A 339 -10.21 -13.45 9.19
N THR A 340 -10.26 -12.92 7.98
CA THR A 340 -10.99 -11.70 7.62
C THR A 340 -11.87 -12.01 6.40
N PRO A 341 -13.08 -12.57 6.58
CA PRO A 341 -13.87 -13.15 5.48
C PRO A 341 -14.24 -12.16 4.36
N ASN A 342 -14.30 -10.88 4.68
CA ASN A 342 -14.55 -9.79 3.75
C ASN A 342 -13.30 -9.22 3.07
N LEU A 343 -12.11 -9.76 3.36
CA LEU A 343 -10.90 -9.61 2.54
C LEU A 343 -10.82 -10.79 1.57
N ARG A 344 -11.09 -10.53 0.30
CA ARG A 344 -10.98 -11.49 -0.79
C ARG A 344 -9.62 -11.33 -1.45
N LEU A 345 -8.80 -12.36 -1.45
CA LEU A 345 -7.54 -12.36 -2.20
C LEU A 345 -7.72 -13.17 -3.47
N MET A 346 -7.31 -12.61 -4.58
CA MET A 346 -7.41 -13.24 -5.89
C MET A 346 -6.03 -13.19 -6.56
N ALA A 347 -5.43 -14.35 -6.80
CA ALA A 347 -4.15 -14.52 -7.45
C ALA A 347 -4.33 -15.23 -8.81
N ALA A 348 -3.22 -15.49 -9.50
CA ALA A 348 -3.26 -16.11 -10.83
C ALA A 348 -3.76 -17.56 -10.82
N ASP A 349 -3.52 -18.30 -9.75
CA ASP A 349 -3.77 -19.75 -9.62
C ASP A 349 -4.90 -20.07 -8.64
N GLU A 350 -4.96 -19.33 -7.53
CA GLU A 350 -5.88 -19.57 -6.42
C GLU A 350 -6.46 -18.26 -5.86
N ALA A 351 -7.46 -18.41 -5.00
CA ALA A 351 -8.03 -17.31 -4.23
C ALA A 351 -8.37 -17.71 -2.80
N VAL A 352 -8.47 -16.69 -1.94
CA VAL A 352 -9.07 -16.79 -0.62
C VAL A 352 -10.35 -15.97 -0.62
N ILE A 353 -11.50 -16.63 -0.61
CA ILE A 353 -12.83 -15.98 -0.64
C ILE A 353 -13.63 -16.45 0.57
N GLY A 354 -14.17 -15.51 1.36
CA GLY A 354 -14.93 -15.86 2.56
C GLY A 354 -14.09 -16.58 3.62
N GLY A 355 -12.76 -16.40 3.59
CA GLY A 355 -11.81 -17.10 4.46
C GLY A 355 -11.40 -18.51 3.98
N ALA A 356 -11.95 -19.00 2.86
CA ALA A 356 -11.61 -20.31 2.29
C ALA A 356 -10.63 -20.17 1.10
N GLN A 357 -9.50 -20.89 1.16
CA GLN A 357 -8.51 -20.95 0.09
C GLN A 357 -8.84 -22.06 -0.89
N GLY A 358 -8.98 -21.74 -2.17
CA GLY A 358 -9.27 -22.71 -3.23
C GLY A 358 -8.68 -22.31 -4.57
N ALA A 359 -8.30 -23.29 -5.38
CA ALA A 359 -7.87 -23.07 -6.76
C ALA A 359 -9.03 -22.62 -7.65
N TRP A 360 -8.72 -21.95 -8.76
CA TRP A 360 -9.73 -21.64 -9.76
C TRP A 360 -10.28 -22.91 -10.40
N GLN A 361 -11.60 -22.99 -10.51
CA GLN A 361 -12.24 -24.02 -11.33
C GLN A 361 -11.82 -23.80 -12.79
N ALA A 362 -11.30 -24.84 -13.44
CA ALA A 362 -10.96 -24.78 -14.85
C ALA A 362 -12.23 -24.47 -15.66
N VAL A 363 -12.16 -23.45 -16.51
CA VAL A 363 -13.24 -23.09 -17.43
C VAL A 363 -12.68 -23.05 -18.85
N ASP A 364 -13.34 -23.74 -19.77
CA ASP A 364 -12.98 -23.84 -21.20
C ASP A 364 -13.21 -22.52 -21.99
N GLU A 365 -13.41 -21.39 -21.31
CA GLU A 365 -13.79 -20.12 -21.93
C GLU A 365 -12.61 -19.17 -22.19
N VAL A 366 -12.78 -18.32 -23.20
CA VAL A 366 -11.86 -17.20 -23.47
C VAL A 366 -12.12 -16.10 -22.43
N PHE A 367 -11.28 -16.03 -21.40
CA PHE A 367 -11.37 -14.99 -20.37
C PHE A 367 -11.07 -13.60 -20.97
N ARG A 368 -11.98 -12.63 -20.76
CA ARG A 368 -11.71 -11.22 -21.09
C ARG A 368 -10.55 -10.65 -20.25
N LEU A 369 -10.51 -11.01 -18.96
CA LEU A 369 -9.39 -10.80 -18.05
C LEU A 369 -8.87 -12.16 -17.56
N PRO A 370 -7.80 -12.70 -18.16
CA PRO A 370 -7.18 -13.95 -17.72
C PRO A 370 -6.68 -13.87 -16.27
N PRO A 371 -6.73 -14.98 -15.50
CA PRO A 371 -6.25 -15.01 -14.11
C PRO A 371 -4.82 -14.47 -13.93
N GLU A 372 -3.93 -14.73 -14.88
CA GLU A 372 -2.53 -14.28 -14.85
C GLU A 372 -2.38 -12.76 -14.93
N GLN A 373 -3.41 -12.08 -15.46
CA GLN A 373 -3.44 -10.63 -15.62
C GLN A 373 -4.23 -9.92 -14.51
N LEU A 374 -4.86 -10.66 -13.59
CA LEU A 374 -5.72 -10.08 -12.56
C LEU A 374 -4.96 -9.13 -11.63
N GLY A 375 -3.80 -9.54 -11.14
CA GLY A 375 -2.92 -8.72 -10.30
C GLY A 375 -1.92 -7.86 -11.08
N ASP A 376 -1.91 -7.94 -12.41
CA ASP A 376 -1.06 -7.11 -13.25
C ASP A 376 -1.68 -5.72 -13.42
N PHE A 377 -1.11 -4.73 -12.73
CA PHE A 377 -1.62 -3.36 -12.78
C PHE A 377 -1.56 -2.75 -14.18
N SER A 378 -0.66 -3.19 -15.07
CA SER A 378 -0.65 -2.74 -16.47
C SER A 378 -1.91 -3.20 -17.24
N SER A 379 -2.52 -4.29 -16.78
CA SER A 379 -3.78 -4.84 -17.30
C SER A 379 -5.03 -4.25 -16.65
N MET A 380 -4.91 -3.32 -15.69
CA MET A 380 -6.03 -2.66 -15.00
C MET A 380 -7.06 -2.04 -15.94
N ARG A 381 -6.63 -1.59 -17.13
CA ARG A 381 -7.53 -1.09 -18.18
C ARG A 381 -8.60 -2.10 -18.60
N LYS A 382 -8.31 -3.40 -18.53
CA LYS A 382 -9.28 -4.45 -18.85
C LYS A 382 -10.37 -4.44 -17.78
N LEU A 383 -10.00 -4.54 -16.51
CA LEU A 383 -10.95 -4.49 -15.39
C LEU A 383 -11.86 -3.26 -15.45
N LEU A 384 -11.28 -2.08 -15.69
CA LEU A 384 -12.02 -0.81 -15.69
C LEU A 384 -12.78 -0.52 -17.00
N ARG A 385 -12.63 -1.35 -18.04
CA ARG A 385 -13.43 -1.27 -19.28
C ARG A 385 -14.55 -2.32 -19.34
N LEU A 386 -14.50 -3.37 -18.53
CA LEU A 386 -15.43 -4.51 -18.60
C LEU A 386 -16.91 -4.12 -18.41
N GLY A 387 -17.22 -2.96 -17.83
CA GLY A 387 -18.59 -2.47 -17.67
C GLY A 387 -19.18 -1.66 -18.84
N ARG A 388 -18.45 -1.44 -19.95
CA ARG A 388 -18.89 -0.53 -21.04
C ARG A 388 -19.37 -1.21 -22.32
N GLU A 389 -19.09 -2.51 -22.52
CA GLU A 389 -19.43 -3.17 -23.79
C GLU A 389 -20.93 -3.46 -23.96
N ASP A 390 -21.76 -3.23 -22.94
CA ASP A 390 -23.22 -3.38 -23.02
C ASP A 390 -23.95 -2.09 -23.45
N GLU A 391 -23.27 -0.94 -23.59
CA GLU A 391 -23.91 0.33 -23.99
C GLU A 391 -23.64 0.76 -25.45
N ASP A 392 -22.62 0.20 -26.13
CA ASP A 392 -22.32 0.54 -27.53
C ASP A 392 -23.23 -0.19 -28.57
N HIS A 393 -24.28 -0.88 -28.09
CA HIS A 393 -25.28 -1.59 -28.90
C HIS A 393 -26.75 -1.24 -28.61
N ALA A 394 -27.03 -0.11 -27.95
CA ALA A 394 -28.40 0.37 -27.71
C ALA A 394 -28.76 1.63 -28.50
#